data_AF-A0AAN0J9U3-F1
#
_entry.id   AF-A0AAN0J9U3-F1
#
_cell.length_a   1.000
_cell.length_b   1.000
_cell.length_c   1.000
_cell.angle_alpha   90.00
_cell.angle_beta   90.00
_cell.angle_gamma   90.00
#
_symmetry.space_group_name_H-M   'P 1'
#
loop_
_entity.id
_entity.type
_entity.pdbx_description
1 polymer ?
#
loop_
_entity_poly.entity_id
_entity_poly.type
_entity_poly.pdbx_seq_one_letter_code
_entity_poly.pdbx_strand_id
1 'polypeptide(L)'
;MADTSLATRKVIRLDINNLKLLRDALKDIHFIDANWFDLGEELNLPYPQLKNIEDTYVNNPSHCLRECLSLWLTSANNRTWESLASALERMNQKPAASLIRNTYDDPASQIIQHYSDRISQVSLTDSCIQLLCTEGLITEDTQRKIERCGGSLSDTLRELMIAVSDDHGKLRSLGNILMELEETKPLAQDIINDYEKIIAKAN
;
A
#
# COMPACT_ATOMS: atom_id res chain seq x y z
N MET A 1 23.01 4.87 29.84
CA MET A 1 21.69 5.53 29.73
C MET A 1 21.27 5.38 28.29
N ALA A 2 20.42 4.39 28.02
CA ALA A 2 19.91 4.12 26.68
C ALA A 2 18.76 5.07 26.41
N ASP A 3 18.94 5.95 25.43
CA ASP A 3 17.92 6.83 24.92
C ASP A 3 16.85 5.97 24.24
N THR A 4 15.73 5.76 24.94
CA THR A 4 14.61 4.95 24.48
C THR A 4 13.48 5.88 24.11
N SER A 5 13.74 6.82 23.21
CA SER A 5 12.68 7.55 22.49
C SER A 5 12.15 6.64 21.37
N LEU A 6 11.48 5.56 21.73
CA LEU A 6 10.52 4.92 20.82
C LEU A 6 9.24 5.75 20.88
N ALA A 7 9.31 6.97 20.34
CA ALA A 7 8.12 7.75 20.04
C ALA A 7 7.25 6.89 19.12
N THR A 8 6.13 6.40 19.64
CA THR A 8 5.28 5.38 19.04
C THR A 8 4.90 5.79 17.62
N ARG A 9 5.62 5.29 16.61
CA ARG A 9 5.19 5.35 15.22
C ARG A 9 3.85 4.62 15.22
N LYS A 10 2.75 5.34 14.94
CA LYS A 10 1.42 4.74 14.82
C LYS A 10 1.56 3.62 13.80
N VAL A 11 1.51 2.38 14.26
CA VAL A 11 1.66 1.22 13.37
C VAL A 11 0.41 1.18 12.52
N ILE A 12 0.55 1.57 11.26
CA ILE A 12 -0.55 1.51 10.29
C ILE A 12 -0.65 0.07 9.83
N ARG A 13 -1.77 -0.57 10.21
CA ARG A 13 -2.03 -1.97 9.90
C ARG A 13 -2.74 -2.09 8.56
N LEU A 14 -2.41 -3.14 7.84
CA LEU A 14 -3.15 -3.61 6.69
C LEU A 14 -4.41 -4.34 7.15
N ASP A 15 -5.47 -4.22 6.37
CA ASP A 15 -6.69 -4.99 6.53
C ASP A 15 -7.17 -5.56 5.19
N ILE A 16 -8.35 -6.19 5.20
CA ILE A 16 -8.89 -6.87 4.03
C ILE A 16 -9.11 -5.95 2.83
N ASN A 17 -9.32 -4.64 3.04
CA ASN A 17 -9.47 -3.67 1.95
C ASN A 17 -8.15 -3.47 1.19
N ASN A 18 -7.00 -3.77 1.82
CA ASN A 18 -5.69 -3.69 1.18
C ASN A 18 -5.31 -4.94 0.38
N LEU A 19 -6.17 -5.97 0.28
CA LEU A 19 -5.85 -7.22 -0.41
C LEU A 19 -5.46 -6.99 -1.88
N LYS A 20 -6.13 -6.08 -2.59
CA LYS A 20 -5.78 -5.76 -3.99
C LYS A 20 -4.39 -5.13 -4.08
N LEU A 21 -4.14 -4.09 -3.28
CA LEU A 21 -2.85 -3.40 -3.21
C LEU A 21 -1.70 -4.38 -2.94
N LEU A 22 -1.89 -5.28 -1.98
CA LEU A 22 -0.87 -6.27 -1.61
C LEU A 22 -0.59 -7.28 -2.73
N ARG A 23 -1.64 -7.75 -3.42
CA ARG A 23 -1.47 -8.62 -4.59
C ARG A 23 -0.73 -7.92 -5.73
N ASP A 24 -1.00 -6.64 -5.95
CA ASP A 24 -0.31 -5.89 -7.00
C ASP A 24 1.15 -5.63 -6.63
N ALA A 25 1.46 -5.31 -5.36
CA ALA A 25 2.83 -5.21 -4.86
C ALA A 25 3.62 -6.53 -5.03
N LEU A 26 2.99 -7.68 -4.75
CA LEU A 26 3.59 -9.00 -4.95
C LEU A 26 3.88 -9.31 -6.42
N LYS A 27 3.06 -8.84 -7.36
CA LYS A 27 3.34 -9.01 -8.79
C LYS A 27 4.55 -8.22 -9.25
N ASP A 28 4.78 -7.04 -8.68
CA ASP A 28 5.90 -6.16 -9.07
C ASP A 28 7.25 -6.72 -8.68
N ILE A 29 7.31 -7.38 -7.52
CA ILE A 29 8.49 -8.13 -7.08
C ILE A 29 8.59 -9.50 -7.76
N HIS A 30 7.72 -9.78 -8.74
CA HIS A 30 7.64 -11.06 -9.45
C HIS A 30 7.51 -12.28 -8.52
N PHE A 31 6.73 -12.12 -7.44
CA PHE A 31 6.45 -13.23 -6.53
C PHE A 31 5.76 -14.37 -7.28
N ILE A 32 6.22 -15.59 -7.04
CA ILE A 32 5.67 -16.80 -7.67
C ILE A 32 4.51 -17.30 -6.82
N ASP A 33 3.29 -17.27 -7.35
CA ASP A 33 2.07 -17.69 -6.63
C ASP A 33 2.18 -19.09 -6.02
N ALA A 34 2.95 -20.02 -6.62
CA ALA A 34 3.18 -21.35 -6.10
C ALA A 34 3.88 -21.38 -4.72
N ASN A 35 4.59 -20.32 -4.35
CA ASN A 35 5.30 -20.21 -3.08
C ASN A 35 4.41 -19.65 -1.94
N TRP A 36 3.09 -19.57 -2.15
CA TRP A 36 2.14 -19.03 -1.17
C TRP A 36 2.18 -19.76 0.17
N PHE A 37 2.45 -21.07 0.17
CA PHE A 37 2.45 -21.89 1.39
C PHE A 37 3.62 -21.48 2.29
N ASP A 38 4.83 -21.46 1.73
CA ASP A 38 6.05 -20.97 2.39
C ASP A 38 5.87 -19.53 2.89
N LEU A 39 5.27 -18.65 2.07
CA LEU A 39 4.95 -17.29 2.49
C LEU A 39 3.99 -17.28 3.70
N GLY A 40 2.96 -18.12 3.68
CA GLY A 40 2.01 -18.26 4.79
C GLY A 40 2.68 -18.70 6.09
N GLU A 41 3.59 -19.67 6.01
CA GLU A 41 4.39 -20.12 7.17
C GLU A 41 5.28 -18.99 7.70
N GLU A 42 5.97 -18.28 6.80
CA GLU A 42 6.84 -17.16 7.17
C GLU A 42 6.06 -15.96 7.72
N LEU A 43 4.80 -15.80 7.36
CA LEU A 43 3.87 -14.85 7.98
C LEU A 43 3.31 -15.32 9.33
N ASN A 44 3.71 -16.52 9.80
CA ASN A 44 3.25 -17.19 11.01
C ASN A 44 1.76 -17.56 10.99
N LEU A 45 1.23 -17.95 9.83
CA LEU A 45 -0.13 -18.48 9.74
C LEU A 45 -0.20 -19.92 10.26
N PRO A 46 -1.29 -20.30 10.95
CA PRO A 46 -1.45 -21.66 11.44
C PRO A 46 -1.42 -22.70 10.30
N TYR A 47 -0.51 -23.67 10.39
CA TYR A 47 -0.40 -24.76 9.42
C TYR A 47 -1.74 -25.45 9.09
N PRO A 48 -2.64 -25.76 10.05
CA PRO A 48 -3.94 -26.36 9.72
C PRO A 48 -4.80 -25.50 8.78
N GLN A 49 -4.69 -24.17 8.88
CA GLN A 49 -5.44 -23.26 8.00
C GLN A 49 -4.81 -23.17 6.61
N LEU A 50 -3.47 -23.16 6.52
CA LEU A 50 -2.76 -23.26 5.24
C LEU A 50 -3.11 -24.57 4.54
N LYS A 51 -3.09 -25.69 5.27
CA LYS A 51 -3.45 -26.99 4.70
C LYS A 51 -4.89 -27.02 4.19
N ASN A 52 -5.82 -26.42 4.93
CA ASN A 52 -7.21 -26.28 4.48
C ASN A 52 -7.34 -25.47 3.18
N ILE A 53 -6.56 -24.39 3.01
CA ILE A 53 -6.52 -23.61 1.76
C ILE A 53 -6.01 -24.49 0.60
N GLU A 54 -4.92 -25.23 0.82
CA GLU A 54 -4.32 -26.12 -0.19
C GLU A 54 -5.32 -27.20 -0.66
N ASP A 55 -6.02 -27.83 0.28
CA ASP A 55 -6.97 -28.90 0.00
C ASP A 55 -8.27 -28.37 -0.66
N THR A 56 -8.63 -27.11 -0.41
CA THR A 56 -9.82 -26.47 -1.00
C THR A 56 -9.57 -26.03 -2.45
N TYR A 57 -8.38 -25.49 -2.74
CA TYR A 57 -8.05 -24.88 -4.03
C TYR A 57 -6.95 -25.64 -4.77
N VAL A 58 -7.16 -26.95 -4.90
CA VAL A 58 -6.23 -27.88 -5.54
C VAL A 58 -5.83 -27.39 -6.94
N ASN A 59 -4.53 -27.40 -7.22
CA ASN A 59 -3.94 -26.96 -8.50
C ASN A 59 -4.25 -25.51 -8.89
N ASN A 60 -4.59 -24.64 -7.94
CA ASN A 60 -4.84 -23.21 -8.19
C ASN A 60 -4.01 -22.30 -7.27
N PRO A 61 -2.69 -22.17 -7.52
CA PRO A 61 -1.79 -21.35 -6.70
C PRO A 61 -2.24 -19.90 -6.54
N SER A 62 -2.78 -19.30 -7.59
CA SER A 62 -3.26 -17.91 -7.54
C SER A 62 -4.44 -17.74 -6.58
N HIS A 63 -5.33 -18.73 -6.51
CA HIS A 63 -6.42 -18.71 -5.54
C HIS A 63 -5.92 -19.01 -4.13
N CYS A 64 -4.99 -19.95 -3.97
CA CYS A 64 -4.38 -20.22 -2.67
C CYS A 64 -3.65 -19.00 -2.11
N LEU A 65 -2.87 -18.29 -2.93
CA LEU A 65 -2.21 -17.05 -2.52
C LEU A 65 -3.23 -16.01 -2.06
N ARG A 66 -4.32 -15.81 -2.82
CA ARG A 66 -5.37 -14.87 -2.44
C ARG A 66 -5.97 -15.19 -1.07
N GLU A 67 -6.28 -16.47 -0.81
CA GLU A 67 -6.87 -16.88 0.46
C GLU A 67 -5.86 -16.84 1.62
N CYS A 68 -4.59 -17.17 1.37
CA CYS A 68 -3.51 -17.03 2.33
C CYS A 68 -3.35 -15.57 2.79
N LEU A 69 -3.35 -14.63 1.84
CA LEU A 69 -3.28 -13.20 2.13
C LEU A 69 -4.54 -12.70 2.84
N SER A 70 -5.71 -13.15 2.43
CA SER A 70 -6.99 -12.85 3.10
C SER A 70 -6.97 -13.32 4.56
N LEU A 71 -6.49 -14.54 4.80
CA LEU A 71 -6.32 -15.11 6.14
C LEU A 71 -5.36 -14.26 6.98
N TRP A 72 -4.22 -13.87 6.43
CA TRP A 72 -3.27 -13.01 7.13
C TRP A 72 -3.87 -11.65 7.50
N LEU A 73 -4.55 -10.98 6.55
CA LEU A 73 -5.16 -9.66 6.76
C LEU A 73 -6.32 -9.67 7.77
N THR A 74 -6.95 -10.82 8.00
CA THR A 74 -8.10 -10.95 8.91
C THR A 74 -7.72 -11.50 10.29
N SER A 75 -6.69 -12.35 10.39
CA SER A 75 -6.40 -13.11 11.62
C SER A 75 -5.06 -12.77 12.29
N ALA A 76 -4.10 -12.19 11.57
CA ALA A 76 -2.76 -11.97 12.11
C ALA A 76 -2.65 -10.67 12.93
N ASN A 77 -1.75 -10.64 13.92
CA ASN A 77 -1.47 -9.43 14.70
C ASN A 77 -0.45 -8.51 14.02
N ASN A 78 0.45 -9.09 13.23
CA ASN A 78 1.53 -8.48 12.48
C ASN A 78 1.08 -8.24 11.01
N ARG A 79 0.07 -7.39 10.80
CA ARG A 79 -0.42 -7.03 9.46
C ARG A 79 0.23 -5.73 8.99
N THR A 80 1.50 -5.78 8.64
CA THR A 80 2.28 -4.58 8.23
C THR A 80 3.14 -4.88 7.02
N TRP A 81 3.55 -3.85 6.28
CA TRP A 81 4.52 -4.03 5.19
C TRP A 81 5.87 -4.56 5.69
N GLU A 82 6.34 -4.10 6.86
CA GLU A 82 7.57 -4.65 7.46
C GLU A 82 7.48 -6.15 7.75
N SER A 83 6.34 -6.66 8.22
CA SER A 83 6.19 -8.09 8.47
C SER A 83 6.14 -8.92 7.19
N LEU A 84 5.54 -8.39 6.13
CA LEU A 84 5.60 -8.98 4.79
C LEU A 84 7.04 -8.99 4.25
N ALA A 85 7.75 -7.86 4.34
CA ALA A 85 9.14 -7.75 3.90
C ALA A 85 10.05 -8.71 4.68
N SER A 86 9.88 -8.79 6.00
CA SER A 86 10.59 -9.75 6.85
C SER A 86 10.33 -11.21 6.46
N ALA A 87 9.09 -11.56 6.08
CA ALA A 87 8.76 -12.90 5.58
C ALA A 87 9.46 -13.19 4.25
N LEU A 88 9.40 -12.25 3.30
CA LEU A 88 10.11 -12.35 2.02
C LEU A 88 11.63 -12.50 2.21
N GLU A 89 12.21 -11.77 3.18
CA GLU A 89 13.63 -11.88 3.51
C GLU A 89 14.01 -13.27 4.05
N ARG A 90 13.17 -13.89 4.89
CA ARG A 90 13.36 -15.27 5.36
C ARG A 90 13.21 -16.30 4.25
N MET A 91 12.39 -16.02 3.23
CA MET A 91 12.30 -16.78 1.98
C MET A 91 13.49 -16.53 1.01
N ASN A 92 14.56 -15.86 1.47
CA ASN A 92 15.72 -15.43 0.66
C ASN A 92 15.39 -14.47 -0.50
N GLN A 93 14.23 -13.81 -0.48
CA GLN A 93 13.83 -12.80 -1.46
C GLN A 93 14.27 -11.39 -1.05
N LYS A 94 15.57 -11.21 -0.75
CA LYS A 94 16.11 -9.93 -0.21
C LYS A 94 15.84 -8.70 -1.08
N PRO A 95 15.97 -8.75 -2.42
CA PRO A 95 15.65 -7.60 -3.27
C PRO A 95 14.16 -7.22 -3.18
N ALA A 96 13.28 -8.22 -3.17
CA ALA A 96 11.84 -8.01 -3.01
C ALA A 96 11.49 -7.41 -1.65
N ALA A 97 12.06 -7.95 -0.57
CA ALA A 97 11.89 -7.41 0.78
C ALA A 97 12.34 -5.94 0.88
N SER A 98 13.47 -5.60 0.24
CA SER A 98 13.99 -4.24 0.21
C SER A 98 13.05 -3.30 -0.56
N LEU A 99 12.51 -3.74 -1.70
CA LEU A 99 11.52 -2.97 -2.45
C LEU A 99 10.25 -2.73 -1.62
N ILE A 100 9.74 -3.77 -0.95
CA ILE A 100 8.55 -3.64 -0.11
C ILE A 100 8.77 -2.63 1.02
N ARG A 101 9.92 -2.66 1.69
CA ARG A 101 10.27 -1.69 2.75
C ARG A 101 10.36 -0.27 2.22
N ASN A 102 11.12 -0.09 1.14
CA ASN A 102 11.40 1.23 0.60
C ASN A 102 10.15 1.89 0.00
N THR A 103 9.26 1.10 -0.59
CA THR A 103 8.05 1.64 -1.23
C THR A 103 6.87 1.70 -0.29
N TYR A 104 6.56 0.64 0.45
CA TYR A 104 5.28 0.53 1.15
C TYR A 104 5.39 0.70 2.68
N ASP A 105 6.54 0.38 3.29
CA ASP A 105 6.79 0.69 4.71
C ASP A 105 7.31 2.13 4.94
N ASP A 106 7.51 2.87 3.85
CA ASP A 106 7.85 4.29 3.87
C ASP A 106 6.77 5.14 4.58
N PRO A 107 7.16 6.11 5.44
CA PRO A 107 6.21 6.98 6.14
C PRO A 107 5.20 7.70 5.23
N ALA A 108 5.62 8.19 4.06
CA ALA A 108 4.74 8.91 3.13
C ALA A 108 3.73 7.96 2.48
N SER A 109 4.18 6.77 2.09
CA SER A 109 3.29 5.71 1.58
C SER A 109 2.26 5.26 2.61
N GLN A 110 2.65 5.18 3.89
CA GLN A 110 1.70 4.80 4.94
C GLN A 110 0.59 5.86 5.15
N ILE A 111 0.83 7.14 4.86
CA ILE A 111 -0.24 8.16 4.82
C ILE A 111 -1.24 7.84 3.70
N ILE A 112 -0.75 7.55 2.50
CA ILE A 112 -1.61 7.18 1.36
C ILE A 112 -2.43 5.93 1.70
N GLN A 113 -1.82 4.91 2.29
CA GLN A 113 -2.53 3.72 2.76
C GLN A 113 -3.58 4.09 3.81
N HIS A 114 -3.26 4.93 4.78
CA HIS A 114 -4.21 5.29 5.85
C HIS A 114 -5.49 5.93 5.29
N TYR A 115 -5.36 6.69 4.21
CA TYR A 115 -6.47 7.38 3.57
C TYR A 115 -7.01 6.67 2.32
N SER A 116 -6.60 5.42 2.05
CA SER A 116 -6.90 4.71 0.80
C SER A 116 -8.39 4.67 0.47
N ASP A 117 -9.23 4.43 1.46
CA ASP A 117 -10.68 4.31 1.28
C ASP A 117 -11.31 5.66 0.90
N ARG A 118 -10.83 6.75 1.50
CA ARG A 118 -11.29 8.11 1.17
C ARG A 118 -10.76 8.56 -0.18
N ILE A 119 -9.49 8.28 -0.49
CA ILE A 119 -8.85 8.59 -1.79
C ILE A 119 -9.58 7.86 -2.92
N SER A 120 -9.92 6.58 -2.74
CA SER A 120 -10.58 5.76 -3.77
C SER A 120 -11.99 6.24 -4.12
N GLN A 121 -12.64 6.98 -3.21
CA GLN A 121 -13.97 7.56 -3.42
C GLN A 121 -13.94 8.96 -4.03
N VAL A 122 -12.75 9.56 -4.19
CA VAL A 122 -12.63 10.87 -4.83
C VAL A 122 -13.00 10.77 -6.29
N SER A 123 -13.95 11.62 -6.71
CA SER A 123 -14.26 11.84 -8.12
C SER A 123 -13.48 13.06 -8.60
N LEU A 124 -12.47 12.83 -9.45
CA LEU A 124 -11.64 13.91 -9.97
C LEU A 124 -12.27 14.60 -11.17
N THR A 125 -12.00 15.89 -11.31
CA THR A 125 -12.20 16.60 -12.58
C THR A 125 -11.04 16.33 -13.53
N ASP A 126 -11.25 16.54 -14.83
CA ASP A 126 -10.18 16.43 -15.84
C ASP A 126 -8.97 17.31 -15.50
N SER A 127 -9.20 18.50 -14.93
CA SER A 127 -8.15 19.40 -14.46
C SER A 127 -7.30 18.75 -13.37
N CYS A 128 -7.92 18.15 -12.36
CA CYS A 128 -7.18 17.49 -11.28
C CYS A 128 -6.42 16.26 -11.79
N ILE A 129 -6.97 15.49 -12.73
CA ILE A 129 -6.28 14.34 -13.34
C ILE A 129 -5.02 14.79 -14.10
N GLN A 130 -5.13 15.87 -14.88
CA GLN A 130 -3.99 16.45 -15.59
C GLN A 130 -2.91 16.96 -14.62
N LEU A 131 -3.31 17.58 -13.51
CA LEU A 131 -2.37 18.02 -12.46
C LEU A 131 -1.67 16.85 -11.79
N LEU A 132 -2.37 15.75 -11.48
CA LEU A 132 -1.74 14.54 -10.93
C LEU A 132 -0.66 13.98 -11.86
N CYS A 133 -0.93 13.96 -13.17
CA CYS A 133 0.05 13.51 -14.16
C CYS A 133 1.23 14.48 -14.27
N THR A 134 0.96 15.79 -14.30
CA THR A 134 1.99 16.85 -14.39
C THR A 134 2.93 16.86 -13.18
N GLU A 135 2.38 16.63 -11.99
CA GLU A 135 3.15 16.52 -10.73
C GLU A 135 3.85 15.15 -10.57
N GLY A 136 3.69 14.23 -11.53
CA GLY A 136 4.30 12.90 -11.51
C GLY A 136 3.74 11.99 -10.41
N LEU A 137 2.50 12.22 -9.96
CA LEU A 137 1.78 11.37 -9.01
C LEU A 137 1.18 10.13 -9.68
N ILE A 138 0.85 10.25 -10.97
CA ILE A 138 0.37 9.15 -11.82
C ILE A 138 1.09 9.17 -13.17
N THR A 139 1.08 8.04 -13.87
CA THR A 139 1.61 7.96 -15.24
C THR A 139 0.60 8.44 -16.28
N GLU A 140 1.06 8.80 -17.49
CA GLU A 140 0.18 9.10 -18.62
C GLU A 140 -0.77 7.94 -18.95
N ASP A 141 -0.29 6.71 -18.82
CA ASP A 141 -1.11 5.52 -19.06
C ASP A 141 -2.20 5.36 -18.00
N THR A 142 -1.91 5.71 -16.74
CA THR A 142 -2.90 5.72 -15.67
C THR A 142 -3.88 6.87 -15.82
N GLN A 143 -3.44 8.07 -16.22
CA GLN A 143 -4.34 9.16 -16.61
C GLN A 143 -5.37 8.69 -17.66
N ARG A 144 -4.92 8.08 -18.77
CA ARG A 144 -5.82 7.59 -19.83
C ARG A 144 -6.83 6.55 -19.32
N LYS A 145 -6.45 5.73 -18.33
CA LYS A 145 -7.36 4.75 -17.70
C LYS A 145 -8.40 5.44 -16.84
N ILE A 146 -8.00 6.39 -16.01
CA ILE A 146 -8.89 7.16 -15.13
C ILE A 146 -9.93 7.92 -15.97
N GLU A 147 -9.49 8.61 -17.02
CA GLU A 147 -10.37 9.34 -17.94
C GLU A 147 -11.41 8.42 -18.61
N ARG A 148 -11.01 7.21 -19.01
CA ARG A 148 -11.93 6.20 -19.56
C ARG A 148 -12.91 5.64 -18.53
N CYS A 149 -12.54 5.63 -17.26
CA CYS A 149 -13.33 5.09 -16.15
C CYS A 149 -14.08 6.16 -15.34
N GLY A 150 -14.21 7.38 -15.88
CA GLY A 150 -15.01 8.45 -15.27
C GLY A 150 -14.37 9.11 -14.04
N GLY A 151 -13.04 9.14 -13.94
CA GLY A 151 -12.34 9.96 -12.94
C GLY A 151 -12.01 9.28 -11.61
N SER A 152 -12.23 7.97 -11.47
CA SER A 152 -12.00 7.25 -10.20
C SER A 152 -10.51 6.97 -9.93
N LEU A 153 -10.06 7.22 -8.69
CA LEU A 153 -8.71 6.91 -8.21
C LEU A 153 -8.54 5.48 -7.66
N SER A 154 -9.56 4.62 -7.71
CA SER A 154 -9.55 3.28 -7.08
C SER A 154 -8.36 2.39 -7.50
N ASP A 155 -7.80 2.61 -8.69
CA ASP A 155 -6.66 1.84 -9.22
C ASP A 155 -5.31 2.57 -9.15
N THR A 156 -5.27 3.78 -8.56
CA THR A 156 -4.06 4.63 -8.51
C THR A 156 -3.26 4.49 -7.22
N LEU A 157 -3.84 3.87 -6.19
CA LEU A 157 -3.25 3.83 -4.84
C LEU A 157 -1.80 3.34 -4.86
N ARG A 158 -1.52 2.31 -5.65
CA ARG A 158 -0.18 1.77 -5.85
C ARG A 158 0.78 2.80 -6.46
N GLU A 159 0.38 3.46 -7.55
CA GLU A 159 1.21 4.49 -8.21
C GLU A 159 1.46 5.67 -7.27
N LEU A 160 0.45 6.11 -6.53
CA LEU A 160 0.59 7.17 -5.54
C LEU A 160 1.62 6.79 -4.47
N MET A 161 1.56 5.57 -3.94
CA MET A 161 2.55 5.09 -2.95
C MET A 161 3.97 5.06 -3.52
N ILE A 162 4.16 4.61 -4.76
CA ILE A 162 5.48 4.66 -5.42
C ILE A 162 5.95 6.12 -5.56
N ALA A 163 5.10 6.99 -6.10
CA ALA A 163 5.45 8.37 -6.36
C ALA A 163 5.83 9.15 -5.09
N VAL A 164 5.10 8.93 -3.98
CA VAL A 164 5.36 9.61 -2.70
C VAL A 164 6.50 8.99 -1.90
N SER A 165 6.81 7.70 -2.07
CA SER A 165 7.99 7.10 -1.43
C SER A 165 9.28 7.56 -2.12
N ASP A 166 9.25 7.79 -3.43
CA ASP A 166 10.39 8.36 -4.18
C ASP A 166 10.62 9.85 -3.86
N ASP A 167 9.53 10.61 -3.62
CA ASP A 167 9.59 12.02 -3.24
C ASP A 167 8.42 12.37 -2.32
N HIS A 168 8.73 12.51 -1.04
CA HIS A 168 7.74 12.83 -0.01
C HIS A 168 7.04 14.18 -0.27
N GLY A 169 7.67 15.10 -1.00
CA GLY A 169 7.09 16.38 -1.43
C GLY A 169 5.81 16.22 -2.22
N LYS A 170 5.65 15.10 -2.94
CA LYS A 170 4.44 14.80 -3.70
C LYS A 170 3.19 14.62 -2.83
N LEU A 171 3.30 14.33 -1.53
CA LEU A 171 2.15 14.35 -0.61
C LEU A 171 1.53 15.74 -0.51
N ARG A 172 2.36 16.79 -0.50
CA ARG A 172 1.88 18.17 -0.51
C ARG A 172 1.24 18.52 -1.85
N SER A 173 1.82 18.10 -2.97
CA SER A 173 1.21 18.28 -4.30
C SER A 173 -0.15 17.60 -4.37
N LEU A 174 -0.26 16.34 -3.92
CA LEU A 174 -1.53 15.61 -3.86
C LEU A 174 -2.56 16.36 -2.99
N GLY A 175 -2.16 16.78 -1.79
CA GLY A 175 -3.02 17.56 -0.91
C GLY A 175 -3.52 18.85 -1.57
N ASN A 176 -2.64 19.61 -2.22
CA ASN A 176 -3.01 20.84 -2.91
C ASN A 176 -3.98 20.61 -4.07
N ILE A 177 -3.78 19.54 -4.86
CA ILE A 177 -4.71 19.18 -5.94
C ILE A 177 -6.09 18.83 -5.34
N LEU A 178 -6.12 18.04 -4.27
CA LEU A 178 -7.37 17.69 -3.58
C LEU A 178 -8.03 18.90 -2.89
N MET A 179 -7.32 20.00 -2.64
CA MET A 179 -7.92 21.24 -2.13
C MET A 179 -8.76 21.98 -3.18
N GLU A 180 -8.54 21.71 -4.47
CA GLU A 180 -9.31 22.33 -5.57
C GLU A 180 -10.77 21.84 -5.61
N LEU A 181 -11.04 20.67 -5.03
CA LEU A 181 -12.37 20.08 -4.97
C LEU A 181 -12.98 20.34 -3.58
N GLU A 182 -14.13 21.02 -3.55
CA GLU A 182 -14.79 21.41 -2.29
C GLU A 182 -15.03 20.22 -1.36
N GLU A 183 -15.47 19.09 -1.94
CA GLU A 183 -15.82 17.87 -1.21
C GLU A 183 -14.61 17.17 -0.57
N THR A 184 -13.39 17.39 -1.10
CA THR A 184 -12.18 16.71 -0.62
C THR A 184 -11.27 17.59 0.23
N LYS A 185 -11.61 18.87 0.48
CA LYS A 185 -10.84 19.76 1.35
C LYS A 185 -10.52 19.16 2.73
N PRO A 186 -11.46 18.50 3.45
CA PRO A 186 -11.12 17.88 4.73
C PRO A 186 -10.08 16.76 4.59
N LEU A 187 -10.17 15.95 3.53
CA LEU A 187 -9.18 14.89 3.24
C LEU A 187 -7.82 15.48 2.90
N ALA A 188 -7.80 16.50 2.05
CA ALA A 188 -6.58 17.19 1.66
C ALA A 188 -5.84 17.78 2.87
N GLN A 189 -6.58 18.45 3.76
CA GLN A 189 -6.01 19.04 4.97
C GLN A 189 -5.45 17.97 5.92
N ASP A 190 -6.16 16.86 6.08
CA ASP A 190 -5.69 15.73 6.89
C ASP A 190 -4.35 15.16 6.35
N ILE A 191 -4.26 14.94 5.03
CA ILE A 191 -3.04 14.44 4.37
C ILE A 191 -1.88 15.42 4.56
N ILE A 192 -2.10 16.73 4.33
CA ILE A 192 -1.07 17.76 4.49
C ILE A 192 -0.60 17.82 5.95
N ASN A 193 -1.53 17.80 6.91
CA ASN A 193 -1.20 17.85 8.34
C ASN A 193 -0.36 16.65 8.78
N ASP A 194 -0.68 15.45 8.30
CA ASP A 194 0.09 14.25 8.62
C ASP A 194 1.45 14.23 7.92
N TYR A 195 1.55 14.76 6.69
CA TYR A 195 2.81 14.98 6.00
C TYR A 195 3.73 15.95 6.76
N GLU A 196 3.19 17.07 7.25
CA GLU A 196 3.98 18.04 8.03
C GLU A 196 4.52 17.43 9.33
N LYS A 197 3.77 16.52 9.97
CA LYS A 197 4.26 15.77 11.14
C LYS A 197 5.40 14.82 10.79
N ILE A 198 5.46 14.29 9.56
CA ILE A 198 6.60 13.46 9.10
C ILE A 198 7.84 14.34 8.97
N ILE A 199 7.74 15.47 8.25
CA ILE A 199 8.87 16.38 8.04
C ILE A 199 9.39 16.93 9.38
N ALA A 200 8.49 17.32 10.29
CA ALA A 200 8.87 17.85 11.60
C ALA A 200 9.63 16.85 12.48
N LYS A 201 9.51 15.54 12.21
CA LYS A 201 10.27 14.49 12.91
C LYS A 201 11.60 14.14 12.25
N ALA A 202 11.82 14.58 11.01
CA ALA A 202 13.05 14.35 10.26
C ALA A 202 14.11 15.45 10.46
N ASN A 203 13.70 16.60 11.01
CA ASN A 203 14.56 17.74 11.39
C ASN A 203 14.89 17.73 12.88
#